data_AF-A0A845U3Y8-F1
#
_entry.id   AF-A0A845U3Y8-F1
#
_cell.length_a   1.000
_cell.length_b   1.000
_cell.length_c   1.000
_cell.angle_alpha   90.00
_cell.angle_beta   90.00
_cell.angle_gamma   90.00
#
_symmetry.space_group_name_H-M   'P 1'
#
loop_
_entity.id
_entity.type
_entity.pdbx_description
1 polymer ?
#
loop_
_entity_poly.entity_id
_entity_poly.type
_entity_poly.pdbx_seq_one_letter_code
_entity_poly.pdbx_strand_id
1 'polypeptide(L)'
;MKPRAIPRRPSRNQPVIRVAIITVSDSIAHNERQDITGVVVAARCTQYGWHVLSRHVTADDETPLRKMLTTLADSAEFDLILTAGGTGIGPRDITPEAATSVCAKLLPGLGELMREAGRAHTPRAVLSRAVAGVRAKTLVVNL
;
A
#
# COMPACT_ATOMS: atom_id res chain seq x y z
N MET A 1 24.40 15.98 -7.63
CA MET A 1 23.35 14.96 -7.37
C MET A 1 24.04 13.63 -7.11
N LYS A 2 23.91 13.04 -5.91
CA LYS A 2 24.44 11.68 -5.67
C LYS A 2 23.59 10.67 -6.46
N PRO A 3 24.18 9.65 -7.08
CA PRO A 3 23.41 8.62 -7.79
C PRO A 3 22.45 7.95 -6.81
N ARG A 4 21.18 7.80 -7.22
CA ARG A 4 20.17 7.04 -6.48
C ARG A 4 20.70 5.61 -6.37
N ALA A 5 20.95 5.14 -5.15
CA ALA A 5 21.48 3.80 -4.93
C ALA A 5 20.55 2.77 -5.60
N ILE A 6 21.09 2.01 -6.54
CA ILE A 6 20.43 0.84 -7.11
C ILE A 6 20.20 -0.12 -5.94
N PRO A 7 18.99 -0.67 -5.73
CA PRO A 7 18.76 -1.63 -4.66
C PRO A 7 19.73 -2.80 -4.87
N ARG A 8 20.51 -3.12 -3.82
CA ARG A 8 21.45 -4.24 -3.84
C ARG A 8 20.66 -5.50 -4.20
N ARG A 9 21.13 -6.28 -5.19
CA ARG A 9 20.58 -7.61 -5.50
C ARG A 9 20.45 -8.39 -4.17
N PRO A 10 19.28 -8.98 -3.86
CA PRO A 10 19.12 -9.76 -2.65
C PRO A 10 20.18 -10.87 -2.64
N SER A 11 20.81 -11.06 -1.48
CA SER A 11 21.75 -12.18 -1.28
C SER A 11 21.01 -13.50 -1.57
N ARG A 12 21.73 -14.54 -2.02
CA ARG A 12 21.16 -15.87 -2.37
C ARG A 12 20.29 -16.53 -1.27
N ASN A 13 20.28 -16.00 -0.06
CA ASN A 13 19.55 -16.53 1.11
C ASN A 13 18.50 -15.58 1.69
N GLN A 14 18.13 -14.48 1.02
CA GLN A 14 17.04 -13.63 1.51
C GLN A 14 15.67 -14.17 1.05
N PRO A 15 14.71 -14.37 1.97
CA PRO A 15 13.36 -14.73 1.59
C PRO A 15 12.74 -13.64 0.71
N VAL A 16 12.08 -14.07 -0.38
CA VAL A 16 11.40 -13.18 -1.32
C VAL A 16 10.16 -12.59 -0.63
N ILE A 17 10.02 -11.27 -0.68
CA ILE A 17 8.85 -10.57 -0.10
C ILE A 17 7.62 -10.87 -0.95
N ARG A 18 6.56 -11.40 -0.32
CA ARG A 18 5.27 -11.73 -0.92
C ARG A 18 4.29 -10.58 -0.71
N VAL A 19 3.73 -10.07 -1.81
CA VAL A 19 2.98 -8.81 -1.84
C VAL A 19 1.54 -9.03 -2.32
N ALA A 20 0.58 -8.47 -1.58
CA ALA A 20 -0.76 -8.19 -2.09
C ALA A 20 -0.89 -6.69 -2.39
N ILE A 21 -1.60 -6.35 -3.46
CA ILE A 21 -1.93 -4.96 -3.79
C ILE A 21 -3.44 -4.81 -3.78
N ILE A 22 -3.93 -3.74 -3.15
CA ILE A 22 -5.35 -3.39 -3.10
C ILE A 22 -5.50 -1.99 -3.69
N THR A 23 -6.12 -1.88 -4.87
CA THR A 23 -6.55 -0.58 -5.39
C THR A 23 -7.89 -0.22 -4.78
N VAL A 24 -7.95 0.94 -4.12
CA VAL A 24 -9.17 1.48 -3.50
C VAL A 24 -9.65 2.64 -4.38
N SER A 25 -10.73 2.40 -5.13
CA SER A 25 -11.35 3.42 -5.97
C SER A 25 -12.75 3.00 -6.40
N ASP A 26 -13.73 3.85 -6.12
CA ASP A 26 -15.09 3.70 -6.67
C ASP A 26 -15.07 3.52 -8.20
N SER A 27 -14.44 4.43 -8.94
CA SER A 27 -14.48 4.40 -10.41
C SER A 27 -13.85 3.14 -11.03
N ILE A 28 -12.84 2.56 -10.37
CA ILE A 28 -12.21 1.31 -10.85
C ILE A 28 -13.07 0.11 -10.45
N ALA A 29 -13.62 0.10 -9.23
CA ALA A 29 -14.54 -0.94 -8.78
C ALA A 29 -15.82 -1.03 -9.64
N HIS A 30 -16.28 0.09 -10.19
CA HIS A 30 -17.43 0.16 -11.10
C HIS A 30 -17.06 0.02 -12.59
N ASN A 31 -15.81 -0.34 -12.91
CA ASN A 31 -15.30 -0.52 -14.28
C ASN A 31 -15.37 0.74 -15.17
N GLU A 32 -15.42 1.93 -14.58
CA GLU A 32 -15.41 3.21 -15.30
C GLU A 32 -13.98 3.63 -15.69
N ARG A 33 -12.98 3.13 -14.96
CA ARG A 33 -11.55 3.38 -15.20
C ARG A 33 -10.72 2.10 -15.07
N GLN A 34 -9.61 2.06 -15.79
CA GLN A 34 -8.63 0.98 -15.66
C GLN A 34 -7.73 1.17 -14.45
N ASP A 35 -7.35 0.06 -13.80
CA ASP A 35 -6.42 0.03 -12.67
C ASP A 35 -4.95 0.23 -13.10
N ILE A 36 -4.64 1.44 -13.58
CA ILE A 36 -3.28 1.81 -13.98
C ILE A 36 -2.36 1.84 -12.75
N THR A 37 -2.86 2.34 -11.61
CA THR A 37 -2.08 2.47 -10.38
C THR A 37 -1.62 1.11 -9.87
N GLY A 38 -2.52 0.12 -9.77
CA GLY A 38 -2.16 -1.23 -9.33
C GLY A 38 -1.16 -1.90 -10.26
N VAL A 39 -1.23 -1.65 -11.58
CA VAL A 39 -0.22 -2.11 -12.55
C VAL A 39 1.15 -1.49 -12.29
N VAL A 40 1.21 -0.17 -12.07
CA VAL A 40 2.47 0.54 -11.80
C VAL A 40 3.11 0.07 -10.49
N VAL A 41 2.31 -0.08 -9.43
CA VAL A 41 2.79 -0.59 -8.13
C VAL A 41 3.32 -2.01 -8.29
N ALA A 42 2.61 -2.89 -9.00
CA ALA A 42 3.05 -4.26 -9.23
C ALA A 42 4.39 -4.31 -9.99
N ALA A 43 4.51 -3.52 -11.06
CA ALA A 43 5.76 -3.43 -11.83
C ALA A 43 6.94 -2.93 -10.97
N ARG A 44 6.71 -1.97 -10.06
CA ARG A 44 7.72 -1.51 -9.11
C ARG A 44 8.13 -2.59 -8.12
N CYS A 45 7.18 -3.35 -7.56
CA CYS A 45 7.48 -4.49 -6.69
C CYS A 45 8.38 -5.52 -7.41
N THR A 46 8.05 -5.88 -8.64
CA THR A 46 8.86 -6.80 -9.45
C THR A 46 10.27 -6.25 -9.71
N GLN A 47 10.42 -4.95 -9.95
CA GLN A 47 11.75 -4.32 -10.09
C GLN A 47 12.61 -4.43 -8.81
N TYR A 48 11.99 -4.50 -7.64
CA TYR A 48 12.68 -4.75 -6.36
C TYR A 48 12.94 -6.24 -6.08
N GLY A 49 12.53 -7.14 -6.98
CA GLY A 49 12.64 -8.59 -6.80
C GLY A 49 11.59 -9.16 -5.84
N TRP A 50 10.49 -8.44 -5.60
CA TRP A 50 9.37 -8.92 -4.78
C TRP A 50 8.36 -9.70 -5.63
N HIS A 51 7.63 -10.62 -5.00
CA HIS A 51 6.60 -11.43 -5.66
C HIS A 51 5.21 -10.87 -5.35
N VAL A 52 4.57 -10.28 -6.36
CA VAL A 52 3.17 -9.88 -6.28
C VAL A 52 2.31 -11.12 -6.50
N LEU A 53 1.73 -11.67 -5.43
CA LEU A 53 0.93 -12.90 -5.50
C LEU A 53 -0.55 -12.61 -5.81
N SER A 54 -1.05 -11.42 -5.47
CA SER A 54 -2.42 -11.03 -5.79
C SER A 54 -2.59 -9.52 -5.96
N ARG A 55 -3.59 -9.15 -6.75
CA ARG A 55 -4.07 -7.78 -6.95
C ARG A 55 -5.58 -7.79 -6.78
N HIS A 56 -6.08 -6.83 -6.01
CA HIS A 56 -7.49 -6.67 -5.69
C HIS A 56 -7.94 -5.25 -5.99
N VAL A 57 -9.21 -5.09 -6.29
CA VAL A 57 -9.87 -3.79 -6.43
C VAL A 57 -11.06 -3.76 -5.47
N THR A 58 -11.23 -2.65 -4.77
CA THR A 58 -12.41 -2.41 -3.94
C THR A 58 -12.85 -0.94 -4.02
N ALA A 59 -14.13 -0.70 -3.75
CA ALA A 59 -14.68 0.66 -3.70
C ALA A 59 -14.23 1.38 -2.42
N ASP A 60 -14.46 2.68 -2.34
CA ASP A 60 -14.18 3.49 -1.16
C ASP A 60 -15.25 3.24 -0.07
N ASP A 61 -15.22 2.03 0.49
CA ASP A 61 -16.06 1.54 1.58
C ASP A 61 -15.18 0.86 2.64
N GLU A 62 -15.34 1.29 3.89
CA GLU A 62 -14.53 0.84 5.01
C GLU A 62 -14.72 -0.66 5.30
N THR A 63 -15.95 -1.17 5.22
CA THR A 63 -16.26 -2.55 5.67
C THR A 63 -15.60 -3.61 4.75
N PRO A 64 -15.78 -3.54 3.41
CA PRO A 64 -15.09 -4.43 2.48
C PRO A 64 -13.56 -4.32 2.57
N LEU A 65 -13.03 -3.10 2.69
CA LEU A 65 -11.59 -2.87 2.78
C LEU A 65 -11.00 -3.48 4.06
N ARG A 66 -11.63 -3.26 5.22
CA ARG A 66 -11.20 -3.87 6.50
C ARG A 66 -11.22 -5.38 6.45
N LYS A 67 -12.27 -5.97 5.87
CA LYS A 67 -12.37 -7.42 5.70
C LYS A 67 -11.23 -7.94 4.82
N MET A 68 -10.97 -7.28 3.69
CA MET A 68 -9.90 -7.67 2.77
C MET A 68 -8.51 -7.56 3.42
N LEU A 69 -8.21 -6.44 4.09
CA LEU A 69 -6.95 -6.26 4.82
C LEU A 69 -6.76 -7.34 5.89
N THR A 70 -7.83 -7.65 6.63
CA THR A 70 -7.82 -8.69 7.67
C THR A 70 -7.54 -10.07 7.07
N THR A 71 -8.32 -10.47 6.07
CA THR A 71 -8.19 -11.80 5.43
C THR A 71 -6.82 -11.99 4.80
N LEU A 72 -6.29 -10.99 4.09
CA LEU A 72 -4.97 -11.08 3.46
C LEU A 72 -3.86 -11.10 4.51
N ALA A 73 -3.94 -10.28 5.56
CA ALA A 73 -2.90 -10.24 6.57
C ALA A 73 -2.84 -11.51 7.42
N ASP A 74 -4.01 -12.11 7.70
CA ASP A 74 -4.12 -13.28 8.57
C ASP A 74 -3.90 -14.61 7.83
N SER A 75 -3.84 -14.63 6.48
CA SER A 75 -3.63 -15.85 5.69
C SER A 75 -2.22 -16.43 5.79
N ALA A 76 -1.25 -15.67 6.33
CA ALA A 76 0.19 -15.98 6.32
C ALA A 76 0.82 -16.11 4.91
N GLU A 77 0.08 -15.78 3.84
CA GLU A 77 0.57 -15.81 2.46
C GLU A 77 1.34 -14.55 2.06
N PHE A 78 1.14 -13.45 2.77
CA PHE A 78 1.69 -12.15 2.44
C PHE A 78 2.61 -11.62 3.54
N ASP A 79 3.70 -11.00 3.14
CA ASP A 79 4.60 -10.26 4.04
C ASP A 79 4.28 -8.76 3.99
N LEU A 80 3.69 -8.30 2.88
CA LEU A 80 3.38 -6.91 2.60
C LEU A 80 2.03 -6.77 1.89
N ILE A 81 1.18 -5.86 2.36
CA ILE A 81 -0.01 -5.38 1.70
C ILE A 81 0.18 -3.90 1.37
N LEU A 82 0.03 -3.56 0.09
CA LEU A 82 0.07 -2.18 -0.39
C LEU A 82 -1.33 -1.77 -0.81
N THR A 83 -1.88 -0.71 -0.21
CA THR A 83 -3.12 -0.10 -0.70
C THR A 83 -2.80 1.10 -1.58
N ALA A 84 -3.58 1.35 -2.63
CA ALA A 84 -3.42 2.49 -3.51
C ALA A 84 -4.75 3.21 -3.71
N GLY A 85 -4.84 4.46 -3.26
CA GLY A 85 -6.08 5.25 -3.27
C GLY A 85 -6.70 5.42 -1.89
N GLY A 86 -7.70 6.29 -1.78
CA GLY A 86 -8.48 6.51 -0.56
C GLY A 86 -7.73 7.18 0.62
N THR A 87 -6.57 7.83 0.38
CA THR A 87 -5.71 8.44 1.42
C THR A 87 -5.76 9.98 1.47
N GLY A 88 -6.60 10.60 0.63
CA GLY A 88 -6.76 12.05 0.58
C GLY A 88 -7.68 12.60 1.68
N ILE A 89 -8.17 13.82 1.49
CA ILE A 89 -9.11 14.51 2.41
C ILE A 89 -10.56 14.52 1.88
N GLY A 90 -10.85 13.76 0.82
CA GLY A 90 -12.18 13.64 0.27
C GLY A 90 -13.11 12.91 1.24
N PRO A 91 -14.44 13.14 1.16
CA PRO A 91 -15.41 12.56 2.09
C PRO A 91 -15.49 11.03 2.03
N ARG A 92 -14.98 10.43 0.95
CA ARG A 92 -14.92 8.97 0.75
C ARG A 92 -13.55 8.38 1.01
N ASP A 93 -12.52 9.19 1.22
CA ASP A 93 -11.18 8.68 1.50
C ASP A 93 -11.15 8.02 2.89
N ILE A 94 -11.21 6.69 2.95
CA ILE A 94 -11.34 5.91 4.21
C ILE A 94 -10.19 4.91 4.45
N THR A 95 -9.20 4.89 3.55
CA THR A 95 -8.16 3.85 3.56
C THR A 95 -7.29 3.89 4.82
N PRO A 96 -6.87 5.06 5.34
CA PRO A 96 -6.14 5.15 6.60
C PRO A 96 -6.94 4.66 7.80
N GLU A 97 -8.23 4.96 7.87
CA GLU A 97 -9.15 4.52 8.93
C GLU A 97 -9.28 2.99 8.93
N ALA A 98 -9.53 2.42 7.74
CA ALA A 98 -9.60 0.97 7.57
C ALA A 98 -8.29 0.29 7.99
N ALA A 99 -7.13 0.79 7.56
CA ALA A 99 -5.83 0.26 7.94
C ALA A 99 -5.55 0.38 9.44
N THR A 100 -5.87 1.53 10.04
CA THR A 100 -5.70 1.79 11.47
C THR A 100 -6.53 0.84 12.32
N SER A 101 -7.77 0.56 11.91
CA SER A 101 -8.68 -0.32 12.66
C SER A 101 -8.24 -1.78 12.71
N VAL A 102 -7.43 -2.24 11.74
CA VAL A 102 -7.03 -3.66 11.62
C VAL A 102 -5.60 -3.91 12.08
N CYS A 103 -4.74 -2.89 12.11
CA CYS A 103 -3.34 -3.03 12.52
C CYS A 103 -3.19 -3.03 14.04
N ALA A 104 -2.46 -4.00 14.57
CA ALA A 104 -2.16 -4.10 16.00
C ALA A 104 -1.06 -3.10 16.44
N LYS A 105 -0.20 -2.67 15.51
CA LYS A 105 0.88 -1.72 15.78
C LYS A 105 1.01 -0.76 14.60
N LEU A 106 0.88 0.54 14.85
CA LEU A 106 1.13 1.56 13.84
C LEU A 106 2.62 1.91 13.75
N LEU A 107 3.04 2.31 12.55
CA LEU A 107 4.41 2.70 12.21
C LEU A 107 4.40 4.13 11.65
N PRO A 108 4.18 5.16 12.50
CA PRO A 108 3.99 6.54 12.03
C PRO A 108 5.16 7.08 11.20
N GLY A 109 6.38 6.66 11.51
CA GLY A 109 7.59 7.04 10.79
C GLY A 109 7.58 6.71 9.29
N LEU A 110 6.84 5.68 8.85
CA LEU A 110 6.71 5.39 7.42
C LEU A 110 5.87 6.45 6.72
N GLY A 111 4.72 6.83 7.29
CA GLY A 111 3.88 7.88 6.73
C GLY A 111 4.59 9.25 6.72
N GLU A 112 5.37 9.55 7.76
CA GLU A 112 6.21 10.76 7.82
C GLU A 112 7.23 10.81 6.69
N LEU A 113 7.99 9.72 6.49
CA LEU A 113 8.98 9.63 5.41
C LEU A 113 8.33 9.70 4.03
N MET A 114 7.17 9.09 3.84
CA MET A 114 6.42 9.15 2.59
C MET A 114 5.96 10.57 2.27
N ARG A 115 5.43 11.30 3.26
CA ARG A 115 5.05 12.72 3.11
C ARG A 115 6.26 13.60 2.81
N GLU A 116 7.38 13.39 3.50
CA GLU A 116 8.61 14.17 3.24
C GLU A 116 9.17 13.89 1.83
N ALA A 117 9.22 12.63 1.40
CA ALA A 117 9.62 12.27 0.05
C ALA A 117 8.64 12.83 -1.01
N GLY A 118 7.34 12.83 -0.71
CA GLY A 118 6.30 13.43 -1.56
C GLY A 118 6.44 14.95 -1.67
N ARG A 119 6.84 15.63 -0.60
CA ARG A 119 7.01 17.09 -0.54
C ARG A 119 8.06 17.60 -1.53
N ALA A 120 9.07 16.77 -1.83
CA ALA A 120 10.05 17.05 -2.88
C ALA A 120 9.45 17.12 -4.30
N HIS A 121 8.24 16.57 -4.52
CA HIS A 121 7.54 16.55 -5.80
C HIS A 121 6.32 17.49 -5.81
N THR A 122 5.62 17.63 -4.69
CA THR A 122 4.45 18.50 -4.57
C THR A 122 4.23 18.98 -3.14
N PRO A 123 3.94 20.27 -2.92
CA PRO A 123 3.59 20.78 -1.58
C PRO A 123 2.30 20.15 -1.03
N ARG A 124 1.45 19.59 -1.90
CA ARG A 124 0.21 18.91 -1.50
C ARG A 124 0.43 17.56 -0.81
N ALA A 125 1.66 17.03 -0.80
CA ALA A 125 1.98 15.76 -0.15
C ALA A 125 1.60 15.75 1.35
N VAL A 126 1.61 16.92 2.00
CA VAL A 126 1.24 17.07 3.41
C VAL A 126 -0.23 16.70 3.69
N LEU A 127 -1.09 16.74 2.66
CA LEU A 127 -2.52 16.42 2.78
C LEU A 127 -2.79 14.92 2.80
N SER A 128 -1.81 14.08 2.44
CA SER A 128 -1.98 12.63 2.50
C SER A 128 -2.06 12.16 3.95
N ARG A 129 -3.13 11.41 4.23
CA ARG A 129 -3.36 10.75 5.51
C ARG A 129 -2.82 9.32 5.54
N ALA A 130 -2.00 8.92 4.57
CA ALA A 130 -1.43 7.58 4.50
C ALA A 130 -0.79 7.14 5.83
N VAL A 131 -1.12 5.92 6.25
CA VAL A 131 -0.54 5.25 7.42
C VAL A 131 0.14 3.95 7.01
N ALA A 132 0.92 3.43 7.95
CA ALA A 132 1.43 2.07 7.88
C ALA A 132 1.30 1.41 9.24
N GLY A 133 1.13 0.10 9.25
CA GLY A 133 0.99 -0.68 10.47
C GLY A 133 1.22 -2.16 10.24
N VAL A 134 1.24 -2.92 11.32
CA VAL A 134 1.46 -4.36 11.31
C VAL A 134 0.20 -5.06 11.81
N ARG A 135 -0.24 -6.07 11.06
CA ARG A 135 -1.24 -7.05 11.48
C ARG A 135 -0.64 -8.44 11.35
N ALA A 136 -0.74 -9.25 12.40
CA ALA A 136 -0.06 -10.55 12.49
C ALA A 136 1.44 -10.43 12.13
N LYS A 137 1.88 -11.04 11.02
CA LYS A 137 3.25 -10.96 10.50
C LYS A 137 3.36 -10.11 9.22
N THR A 138 2.32 -9.35 8.90
CA THR A 138 2.15 -8.65 7.62
C THR A 138 2.22 -7.15 7.82
N LEU A 139 3.07 -6.48 7.03
CA LEU A 139 3.13 -5.02 6.96
C LEU A 139 2.03 -4.52 6.03
N VAL A 140 1.24 -3.55 6.49
CA VAL A 140 0.24 -2.83 5.69
C VAL A 140 0.74 -1.40 5.47
N VAL A 141 0.77 -0.94 4.22
CA VAL A 141 1.19 0.42 3.86
C VAL A 141 0.18 1.03 2.89
N ASN A 142 -0.30 2.24 3.19
CA ASN A 142 -1.08 3.01 2.23
C ASN A 142 -0.17 3.87 1.36
N LEU A 143 -0.38 3.85 0.04
CA LEU A 143 0.37 4.62 -0.96
C LEU A 143 -0.35 5.91 -1.35
#